data_AF-A0A352DY22-F1
#
_entry.id   AF-A0A352DY22-F1
#
_cell.length_a   1.000
_cell.length_b   1.000
_cell.length_c   1.000
_cell.angle_alpha   90.00
_cell.angle_beta   90.00
_cell.angle_gamma   90.00
#
_symmetry.space_group_name_H-M   'P 1'
#
loop_
_entity.id
_entity.type
_entity.pdbx_description
1 polymer ?
#
loop_
_entity_poly.entity_id
_entity_poly.type
_entity_poly.pdbx_seq_one_letter_code
_entity_poly.pdbx_strand_id
1 'polypeptide(L)'
;DDPDVGRALEALQKRAYKPEMDQYFHYMNYYAMQAHFQAGEQAWSTWHPRVRDLLLESQAADGSWPGWQEERLNGPAKCYSTAMGSITLEVYMHYLPAYQR
;
A
#
# COMPACT_ATOMS: atom_id res chain seq x y z
N ASP A 1 2.99 6.90 -22.63
CA ASP A 1 2.28 7.79 -21.69
C ASP A 1 0.80 7.72 -21.97
N ASP A 2 0.12 6.83 -21.24
CA ASP A 2 -1.33 6.71 -21.30
C ASP A 2 -1.94 7.75 -20.34
N PRO A 3 -2.77 8.69 -20.82
CA PRO A 3 -3.38 9.72 -19.97
C PRO A 3 -4.31 9.15 -18.88
N ASP A 4 -4.80 7.92 -19.03
CA ASP A 4 -5.66 7.28 -18.04
C ASP A 4 -4.88 6.91 -16.78
N VAL A 5 -3.63 6.50 -16.93
CA VAL A 5 -2.72 6.20 -15.81
C VAL A 5 -2.46 7.46 -14.97
N GLY A 6 -2.18 8.59 -15.63
CA GLY A 6 -1.96 9.87 -14.95
C GLY A 6 -3.18 10.30 -14.13
N ARG A 7 -4.38 10.23 -14.73
CA ARG A 7 -5.64 10.57 -14.04
C ARG A 7 -5.92 9.65 -12.85
N ALA A 8 -5.64 8.35 -12.99
CA ALA A 8 -5.82 7.40 -11.90
C ALA A 8 -4.90 7.69 -10.70
N LEU A 9 -3.61 7.99 -10.95
CA LEU A 9 -2.65 8.36 -9.91
C LEU A 9 -3.06 9.65 -9.20
N GLU A 10 -3.51 10.66 -9.94
CA GLU A 10 -4.02 11.90 -9.33
C GLU A 10 -5.25 11.65 -8.46
N ALA A 11 -6.18 10.81 -8.92
CA ALA A 11 -7.39 10.48 -8.18
C ALA A 11 -7.05 9.79 -6.85
N LEU A 12 -6.07 8.88 -6.84
CA LEU A 12 -5.56 8.25 -5.62
C LEU A 12 -4.93 9.28 -4.68
N GLN A 13 -4.04 10.14 -5.18
CA GLN A 13 -3.34 11.15 -4.36
C GLN A 13 -4.27 12.15 -3.67
N LYS A 14 -5.45 12.42 -4.25
CA LYS A 14 -6.46 13.34 -3.69
C LYS A 14 -7.34 12.69 -2.62
N ARG A 15 -7.31 11.36 -2.46
CA ARG A 15 -8.10 10.67 -1.43
C ARG A 15 -7.54 10.96 -0.04
N ALA A 16 -8.44 11.12 0.93
CA ALA A 16 -8.07 11.09 2.34
C ALA A 16 -7.48 9.71 2.66
N TYR A 17 -6.23 9.71 3.12
CA TYR A 17 -5.50 8.48 3.35
C TYR A 17 -5.78 7.98 4.78
N LYS A 18 -6.60 6.94 4.87
CA LYS A 18 -7.05 6.33 6.13
C LYS A 18 -7.49 4.88 5.86
N PRO A 19 -7.51 4.00 6.88
CA PRO A 19 -7.89 2.61 6.71
C PRO A 19 -9.22 2.36 5.97
N GLU A 20 -10.20 3.26 6.13
CA GLU A 20 -11.54 3.11 5.55
C GLU A 20 -11.62 3.58 4.09
N MET A 21 -10.50 3.98 3.47
CA MET A 21 -10.50 4.48 2.09
C MET A 21 -10.79 3.40 1.04
N ASP A 22 -10.66 2.13 1.39
CA ASP A 22 -10.96 0.98 0.55
C ASP A 22 -11.45 -0.21 1.37
N GLN A 23 -12.24 -1.11 0.78
CA GLN A 23 -12.67 -2.35 1.42
C GLN A 23 -11.54 -3.39 1.51
N TYR A 24 -10.52 -3.26 0.67
CA TYR A 24 -9.34 -4.12 0.60
C TYR A 24 -8.08 -3.28 0.79
N PHE A 25 -7.96 -2.62 1.93
CA PHE A 25 -6.95 -1.59 2.18
C PHE A 25 -5.52 -2.09 1.92
N HIS A 26 -5.12 -3.23 2.48
CA HIS A 26 -3.76 -3.76 2.34
C HIS A 26 -3.48 -4.16 0.88
N TYR A 27 -4.44 -4.81 0.23
CA TYR A 27 -4.33 -5.15 -1.20
C TYR A 27 -4.17 -3.91 -2.08
N MET A 28 -5.08 -2.93 -1.92
CA MET A 28 -5.07 -1.70 -2.68
C MET A 28 -3.75 -0.96 -2.49
N ASN A 29 -3.26 -0.84 -1.25
CA ASN A 29 -2.02 -0.13 -0.96
C ASN A 29 -0.80 -0.78 -1.59
N TYR A 30 -0.71 -2.11 -1.57
CA TYR A 30 0.38 -2.81 -2.24
C TYR A 30 0.45 -2.46 -3.72
N TYR A 31 -0.67 -2.55 -4.47
CA TYR A 31 -0.71 -2.21 -5.89
C TYR A 31 -0.55 -0.71 -6.17
N ALA A 32 -1.15 0.14 -5.34
CA ALA A 32 -0.95 1.58 -5.44
C ALA A 32 0.52 1.95 -5.25
N MET A 33 1.21 1.30 -4.31
CA MET A 33 2.63 1.52 -4.08
C MET A 33 3.46 1.14 -5.31
N GLN A 34 3.17 0.01 -5.95
CA GLN A 34 3.84 -0.37 -7.20
C GLN A 34 3.59 0.65 -8.32
N ALA A 35 2.33 1.08 -8.49
CA ALA A 35 1.96 2.02 -9.54
C ALA A 35 2.65 3.38 -9.36
N HIS A 36 2.67 3.91 -8.14
CA HIS A 36 3.35 5.17 -7.84
C HIS A 36 4.87 5.05 -7.98
N PHE A 37 5.43 3.89 -7.63
CA PHE A 37 6.86 3.61 -7.82
C PHE A 37 7.22 3.61 -9.30
N GLN A 38 6.46 2.89 -10.13
CA GLN A 38 6.67 2.82 -11.57
C GLN A 38 6.44 4.16 -12.29
N ALA A 39 5.54 5.00 -11.76
CA ALA A 39 5.28 6.34 -12.28
C ALA A 39 6.41 7.35 -12.01
N GLY A 40 7.35 7.00 -11.14
CA GLY A 40 8.55 7.79 -10.86
C GLY A 40 8.43 8.72 -9.66
N GLU A 41 9.48 9.53 -9.48
CA GLU A 41 9.79 10.24 -8.23
C GLU A 41 8.63 11.10 -7.71
N GLN A 42 7.99 11.90 -8.56
CA GLN A 42 6.95 12.84 -8.13
C GLN A 42 5.70 12.14 -7.56
N ALA A 43 5.24 11.07 -8.21
CA ALA A 43 4.12 10.28 -7.73
C ALA A 43 4.52 9.50 -6.47
N TRP A 44 5.71 8.94 -6.47
CA TRP A 44 6.28 8.20 -5.34
C TRP A 44 6.39 9.06 -4.07
N SER A 45 7.01 10.25 -4.16
CA SER A 45 7.26 11.13 -3.01
C SER A 45 5.99 11.62 -2.33
N THR A 46 4.86 11.61 -3.05
CA THR A 46 3.56 12.04 -2.53
C THR A 46 2.81 10.90 -1.83
N TRP A 47 2.89 9.69 -2.39
CA TRP A 47 2.12 8.54 -1.91
C TRP A 47 2.86 7.75 -0.83
N HIS A 48 4.13 7.42 -1.07
CA HIS A 48 4.91 6.52 -0.22
C HIS A 48 4.94 6.93 1.26
N PRO A 49 5.23 8.20 1.63
CA PRO A 49 5.27 8.59 3.04
C PRO A 49 3.95 8.33 3.76
N ARG A 50 2.81 8.58 3.12
CA ARG A 50 1.48 8.39 3.72
C ARG A 50 1.24 6.94 4.10
N VAL A 51 1.56 6.02 3.18
CA VAL A 51 1.41 4.58 3.42
C VAL A 51 2.39 4.09 4.48
N ARG A 52 3.67 4.48 4.35
CA ARG A 52 4.71 4.09 5.30
C ARG A 52 4.35 4.53 6.71
N ASP A 53 4.00 5.79 6.88
CA ASP A 53 3.75 6.37 8.20
C ASP A 53 2.51 5.72 8.84
N LEU A 54 1.41 5.55 8.09
CA LEU A 54 0.22 4.87 8.62
C LEU A 54 0.51 3.42 9.00
N LEU A 55 1.22 2.65 8.17
CA LEU A 55 1.55 1.27 8.49
C LEU A 55 2.46 1.21 9.72
N LEU A 56 3.52 2.01 9.80
CA LEU A 56 4.41 2.00 10.97
C LEU A 56 3.70 2.43 12.26
N GLU A 57 2.81 3.42 12.20
CA GLU A 57 2.04 3.89 13.36
C GLU A 57 0.96 2.90 13.81
N SER A 58 0.43 2.08 12.90
CA SER A 58 -0.63 1.11 13.18
C SER A 58 -0.13 -0.31 13.46
N GLN A 59 1.17 -0.55 13.35
CA GLN A 59 1.75 -1.85 13.65
C GLN A 59 1.60 -2.18 15.14
N ALA A 60 1.06 -3.36 15.44
CA ALA A 60 0.95 -3.84 16.81
C ALA A 60 2.32 -4.27 17.35
N ALA A 61 2.42 -4.40 18.68
CA ALA A 61 3.67 -4.78 19.35
C ALA A 61 4.20 -6.18 18.94
N ASP A 62 3.32 -7.06 18.45
CA ASP A 62 3.68 -8.38 17.92
C ASP A 62 4.11 -8.34 16.43
N GLY A 63 4.14 -7.15 15.83
CA GLY A 63 4.48 -6.92 14.42
C GLY A 63 3.31 -7.08 13.46
N SER A 64 2.12 -7.48 13.92
CA SER A 64 0.93 -7.65 13.08
C SER A 64 0.23 -6.33 12.77
N TRP A 65 -0.62 -6.34 11.75
CA TRP A 65 -1.54 -5.24 11.45
C TRP A 65 -3.00 -5.63 11.68
N PRO A 66 -3.88 -4.68 12.06
CA PRO A 66 -5.31 -4.92 12.06
C PRO A 66 -5.80 -5.15 10.63
N GLY A 67 -6.83 -5.98 10.44
CA GLY A 67 -7.43 -6.17 9.12
C GLY A 67 -8.38 -5.04 8.74
N TRP A 68 -8.78 -4.15 9.65
CA TRP A 68 -9.75 -3.08 9.37
C TRP A 68 -11.00 -3.61 8.65
N GLN A 69 -11.34 -3.10 7.46
CA GLN A 69 -12.51 -3.51 6.68
C GLN A 69 -12.38 -4.90 6.02
N GLU A 70 -11.20 -5.50 6.08
CA GLU A 70 -10.87 -6.83 5.54
C GLU A 70 -10.57 -7.86 6.64
N GLU A 71 -11.03 -7.63 7.87
CA GLU A 71 -10.86 -8.55 9.00
C GLU A 71 -11.36 -9.98 8.68
N ARG A 72 -12.40 -10.10 7.83
CA ARG A 72 -12.91 -11.39 7.34
C ARG A 72 -11.87 -12.22 6.57
N LEU A 73 -10.87 -11.58 5.97
CA LEU A 73 -9.76 -12.22 5.27
C LEU A 73 -8.55 -12.41 6.19
N ASN A 74 -8.42 -11.55 7.20
CA ASN A 74 -7.26 -11.50 8.07
C ASN A 74 -7.18 -12.68 9.04
N GLY A 75 -8.33 -13.08 9.58
CA GLY A 75 -8.45 -14.16 10.55
C GLY A 75 -7.71 -13.87 11.87
N PRO A 76 -7.77 -14.78 12.85
CA PRO A 76 -7.24 -14.54 14.19
C PRO A 76 -5.70 -14.42 14.22
N ALA A 77 -5.02 -15.05 13.27
CA ALA A 77 -3.56 -15.01 13.17
C ALA A 77 -3.03 -13.77 12.40
N LYS A 78 -3.92 -12.99 11.77
CA LYS A 78 -3.59 -11.77 11.02
C LYS A 78 -2.53 -11.95 9.93
N CYS A 79 -2.40 -13.16 9.39
CA CYS A 79 -1.35 -13.48 8.42
C CYS A 79 -1.47 -12.63 7.14
N TYR A 80 -2.69 -12.33 6.72
CA TYR A 80 -2.95 -11.60 5.48
C TYR A 80 -2.49 -10.15 5.55
N SER A 81 -3.01 -9.36 6.50
CA SER A 81 -2.61 -7.97 6.70
C SER A 81 -1.11 -7.85 6.96
N THR A 82 -0.55 -8.76 7.75
CA THR A 82 0.88 -8.76 8.07
C THR A 82 1.74 -9.02 6.83
N ALA A 83 1.41 -10.05 6.04
CA ALA A 83 2.13 -10.32 4.81
C ALA A 83 2.05 -9.15 3.82
N MET A 84 0.83 -8.61 3.60
CA MET A 84 0.61 -7.51 2.66
C MET A 84 1.26 -6.18 3.13
N GLY A 85 1.20 -5.89 4.42
CA GLY A 85 1.85 -4.72 5.03
C GLY A 85 3.36 -4.76 4.86
N SER A 86 3.99 -5.90 5.15
CA SER A 86 5.43 -6.11 4.97
C SER A 86 5.86 -5.90 3.51
N ILE A 87 5.23 -6.59 2.55
CA ILE A 87 5.62 -6.44 1.13
C ILE A 87 5.33 -5.03 0.58
N THR A 88 4.35 -4.32 1.14
CA THR A 88 4.06 -2.92 0.76
C THR A 88 5.21 -2.00 1.18
N LEU A 89 5.77 -2.22 2.38
CA LEU A 89 6.92 -1.47 2.88
C LEU A 89 8.24 -1.79 2.16
N GLU A 90 8.28 -2.87 1.37
CA GLU A 90 9.47 -3.35 0.67
C GLU A 90 9.46 -3.05 -0.84
N VAL A 91 8.42 -2.39 -1.37
CA VAL A 91 8.27 -2.14 -2.82
C VAL A 91 9.52 -1.49 -3.44
N TYR A 92 10.15 -0.54 -2.74
CA TYR A 92 11.35 0.15 -3.23
C TYR A 92 12.63 -0.69 -3.16
N MET A 93 12.60 -1.86 -2.52
CA MET A 93 13.75 -2.75 -2.41
C MET A 93 13.92 -3.68 -3.62
N HIS A 94 12.97 -3.66 -4.56
CA HIS A 94 12.99 -4.42 -5.82
C HIS A 94 13.13 -5.95 -5.66
N TYR A 95 12.72 -6.51 -4.52
CA TYR A 95 12.88 -7.95 -4.28
C TYR A 95 11.93 -8.82 -5.09
N LEU A 96 10.80 -8.29 -5.54
CA LEU A 96 9.84 -9.05 -6.34
C LEU A 96 10.25 -9.09 -7.83
N PRO A 97 10.06 -10.23 -8.52
CA PRO A 97 10.41 -10.37 -9.93
C PRO A 97 9.79 -9.30 -10.85
N ALA A 98 8.63 -8.75 -10.48
CA ALA A 98 7.97 -7.66 -11.21
C ALA A 98 8.81 -6.37 -11.30
N TYR A 99 9.84 -6.22 -10.45
CA TYR A 99 10.76 -5.06 -10.46
C TYR A 99 12.11 -5.37 -11.12
N GLN A 100 12.37 -6.62 -11.48
CA GLN A 100 13.58 -7.01 -12.21
C GLN A 100 13.36 -6.67 -13.68
N ARG A 101 13.94 -5.55 -14.13
CA ARG A 101 14.03 -5.17 -15.55
C ARG A 101 15.33 -5.68 -16.15
#